data_AF-A0A524A4L2-F1
#
_entry.id   AF-A0A524A4L2-F1
#
_cell.length_a   1.000
_cell.length_b   1.000
_cell.length_c   1.000
_cell.angle_alpha   90.00
_cell.angle_beta   90.00
_cell.angle_gamma   90.00
#
_symmetry.space_group_name_H-M   'P 1'
#
loop_
_entity.id
_entity.type
_entity.pdbx_description
1 polymer ?
#
loop_
_entity_poly.entity_id
_entity_poly.type
_entity_poly.pdbx_seq_one_letter_code
_entity_poly.pdbx_strand_id
1 'polypeptide(L)'
;MARKLLLPLMAVIIIGAMVMPGCGGPVEPTPDEIELTCLVRTEDERKELGEYVATQLEDLGFKVNIQYGLSAELSPVWTGDPALGLWNTYTGGWVTTYVPRDEGDNYGFFFTDLGAPYMGPLWVAYGHDMAWFGAAEDLWNYNFSTMAARELLFEDVMWGSMEDAVRCFLIDRTSFSAFRKGLILAADASGGIYGSWMWALTLHWQDGSDLPDPANDTTVRIAMTDAMTNPWNPVAGTNWVYDMFPIRATGDHGHGVDTNDGLRWPMMIEKADVYAADGLPIGIGYPDPPENWINFSFETAAIEAPGDAWVGWNVTSQTPITVAEMMAAEPTWRNVAQVLSRAYYPLGTFAVDIHDGSDLSFADFLYFDIIRHERGLDGSLIYDPAYLSAYEAFLSTYKGLRFITDDAGYDLIVEYWTTNWNLDAEYCVNHMFPTYSQGAGMWHTLALAILGEDAGECAFGQAKAEDPIVWTNYIGEGKDILATHMAAVIA
;
A
#
# COMPACT_ATOMS: atom_id res chain seq x y z
N MET A 1 1.70 47.24 -10.09
CA MET A 1 0.84 47.82 -9.03
C MET A 1 0.02 46.75 -8.28
N ALA A 2 -0.25 45.57 -8.87
CA ALA A 2 -0.99 44.48 -8.24
C ALA A 2 -0.23 43.68 -7.14
N ARG A 3 1.10 43.67 -7.11
CA ARG A 3 1.90 42.93 -6.10
C ARG A 3 1.95 43.55 -4.69
N LYS A 4 1.49 44.80 -4.52
CA LYS A 4 1.49 45.49 -3.20
C LYS A 4 0.15 45.41 -2.46
N LEU A 5 -0.84 44.74 -3.04
CA LEU A 5 -2.19 44.60 -2.47
C LEU A 5 -2.46 43.19 -1.91
N LEU A 6 -1.61 42.18 -2.16
CA LEU A 6 -1.77 40.82 -1.61
C LEU A 6 -1.41 40.72 -0.11
N LEU A 7 -0.33 41.35 0.35
CA LEU A 7 0.06 41.32 1.77
C LEU A 7 -0.98 41.99 2.71
N PRO A 8 -1.58 43.14 2.37
CA PRO A 8 -2.65 43.71 3.19
C PRO A 8 -3.96 42.91 3.13
N LEU A 9 -4.24 42.18 2.04
CA LEU A 9 -5.45 41.34 1.95
C LEU A 9 -5.32 40.06 2.79
N MET A 10 -4.12 39.44 2.85
CA MET A 10 -3.86 38.31 3.75
C MET A 10 -3.93 38.72 5.23
N ALA A 11 -3.46 39.93 5.58
CA ALA A 11 -3.63 40.46 6.94
C ALA A 11 -5.11 40.71 7.32
N VAL A 12 -5.96 41.04 6.35
CA VAL A 12 -7.41 41.22 6.59
C VAL A 12 -8.15 39.88 6.67
N ILE A 13 -7.68 38.83 6.00
CA ILE A 13 -8.24 37.48 6.12
C ILE A 13 -7.83 36.85 7.46
N ILE A 14 -6.61 37.08 7.94
CA ILE A 14 -6.16 36.62 9.27
C ILE A 14 -6.89 37.36 10.42
N ILE A 15 -7.29 38.62 10.22
CA ILE A 15 -8.10 39.37 11.20
C ILE A 15 -9.60 39.04 11.09
N GLY A 16 -10.06 38.54 9.94
CA GLY A 16 -11.44 38.13 9.70
C GLY A 16 -11.81 36.73 10.20
N ALA A 17 -10.81 35.88 10.50
CA ALA A 17 -10.99 34.51 10.97
C ALA A 17 -10.94 34.34 12.51
N MET A 18 -10.86 35.43 13.28
CA MET A 18 -10.99 35.43 14.76
C MET A 18 -12.43 35.18 15.25
N VAL A 19 -13.20 34.38 14.52
CA VAL A 19 -14.43 33.78 15.05
C VAL A 19 -14.41 32.31 14.67
N MET A 20 -13.36 31.61 15.11
CA MET A 20 -13.50 30.17 15.33
C MET A 20 -14.41 30.00 16.56
N PRO A 21 -15.50 29.22 16.50
CA PRO A 21 -16.27 28.89 17.67
C PRO A 21 -15.48 27.87 18.51
N GLY A 22 -14.42 28.36 19.18
CA GLY A 22 -13.65 27.63 20.17
C GLY A 22 -14.25 27.81 21.57
N CYS A 23 -14.71 26.70 22.14
CA CYS A 23 -14.80 26.43 23.59
C CYS A 23 -14.89 27.63 24.57
N GLY A 24 -15.98 28.39 24.54
CA GLY A 24 -16.77 28.74 25.74
C GLY A 24 -16.16 29.58 26.88
N GLY A 25 -15.27 30.55 26.62
CA GLY A 25 -14.85 31.58 27.59
C GLY A 25 -15.20 33.01 27.11
N PRO A 26 -15.51 33.98 27.99
CA PRO A 26 -15.92 35.34 27.58
C PRO A 26 -14.78 36.24 27.07
N VAL A 27 -13.53 35.78 27.08
CA VAL A 27 -12.34 36.48 26.58
C VAL A 27 -11.45 35.45 25.90
N GLU A 28 -11.10 35.67 24.64
CA GLU A 28 -10.10 34.85 23.95
C GLU A 28 -8.70 35.15 24.52
N PRO A 29 -7.89 34.12 24.81
CA PRO A 29 -6.53 34.31 25.31
C PRO A 29 -5.66 35.03 24.26
N THR A 30 -4.75 35.90 24.73
CA THR A 30 -3.73 36.48 23.84
C THR A 30 -2.63 35.45 23.56
N PRO A 31 -1.87 35.56 22.45
CA PRO A 31 -0.83 34.58 22.11
C PRO A 31 0.17 34.30 23.25
N ASP A 32 0.54 35.31 24.03
CA ASP A 32 1.48 35.20 25.15
C ASP A 32 0.92 34.46 26.38
N GLU A 33 -0.38 34.22 26.40
CA GLU A 33 -1.07 33.38 27.39
C GLU A 33 -1.14 31.90 26.96
N ILE A 34 -0.77 31.59 25.72
CA ILE A 34 -0.81 30.24 25.14
C ILE A 34 0.63 29.68 25.07
N GLU A 35 0.83 28.48 25.61
CA GLU A 35 2.06 27.70 25.46
C GLU A 35 1.84 26.57 24.46
N LEU A 36 2.70 26.50 23.44
CA LEU A 36 2.69 25.48 22.40
C LEU A 36 3.86 24.52 22.60
N THR A 37 3.58 23.22 22.61
CA THR A 37 4.61 22.18 22.65
C THR A 37 4.96 21.71 21.23
N CYS A 38 6.22 21.86 20.85
CA CYS A 38 6.74 21.47 19.54
C CYS A 38 7.63 20.23 19.67
N LEU A 39 7.21 19.11 19.09
CA LEU A 39 8.01 17.89 19.00
C LEU A 39 8.97 17.99 17.81
N VAL A 40 10.27 18.10 18.08
CA VAL A 40 11.31 18.33 17.07
C VAL A 40 12.25 17.13 17.00
N ARG A 41 12.21 16.45 15.86
CA ARG A 41 13.09 15.31 15.57
C ARG A 41 14.51 15.78 15.27
N THR A 42 15.50 15.02 15.75
CA THR A 42 16.90 15.47 15.84
C THR A 42 17.85 14.78 14.87
N GLU A 43 17.38 13.76 14.17
CA GLU A 43 18.22 12.88 13.34
C GLU A 43 18.58 13.43 11.95
N ASP A 44 17.95 14.52 11.49
CA ASP A 44 18.18 15.12 10.16
C ASP A 44 17.76 16.61 10.09
N GLU A 45 17.54 17.15 8.88
CA GLU A 45 17.14 18.54 8.64
C GLU A 45 15.87 18.98 9.40
N ARG A 46 15.05 18.03 9.87
CA ARG A 46 13.83 18.31 10.61
C ARG A 46 14.09 19.02 11.94
N LYS A 47 15.31 18.90 12.48
CA LYS A 47 15.73 19.72 13.62
C LYS A 47 15.71 21.21 13.28
N GLU A 48 16.41 21.60 12.23
CA GLU A 48 16.52 22.99 11.80
C GLU A 48 15.16 23.56 11.38
N LEU A 49 14.34 22.75 10.71
CA LEU A 49 12.96 23.12 10.35
C LEU A 49 12.08 23.32 11.59
N GLY A 50 12.17 22.43 12.57
CA GLY A 50 11.42 22.53 13.82
C GLY A 50 11.79 23.77 14.63
N GLU A 51 13.09 24.07 14.73
CA GLU A 51 13.60 25.28 15.38
C GLU A 51 13.15 26.56 14.66
N TYR A 52 13.14 26.53 13.31
CA TYR A 52 12.62 27.65 12.52
C TYR A 52 11.13 27.89 12.79
N VAL A 53 10.30 26.85 12.73
CA VAL A 53 8.85 26.96 12.99
C VAL A 53 8.59 27.43 14.42
N ALA A 54 9.28 26.89 15.41
CA ALA A 54 9.20 27.32 16.79
C ALA A 54 9.52 28.82 16.94
N THR A 55 10.58 29.29 16.29
CA THR A 55 10.96 30.72 16.30
C THR A 55 9.86 31.59 15.68
N GLN A 56 9.24 31.16 14.57
CA GLN A 56 8.13 31.91 13.97
C GLN A 56 6.90 31.99 14.90
N LEU A 57 6.61 30.95 15.68
CA LEU A 57 5.53 30.96 16.68
C LEU A 57 5.86 31.92 17.84
N GLU A 58 7.11 31.94 18.31
CA GLU A 58 7.56 32.90 19.32
C GLU A 58 7.47 34.36 18.81
N ASP A 59 7.86 34.61 17.55
CA ASP A 59 7.77 35.92 16.90
C ASP A 59 6.31 36.42 16.79
N LEU A 60 5.35 35.50 16.69
CA LEU A 60 3.91 35.79 16.73
C LEU A 60 3.38 36.02 18.15
N GLY A 61 4.21 35.82 19.18
CA GLY A 61 3.92 36.08 20.59
C GLY A 61 3.55 34.86 21.41
N PHE A 62 3.55 33.65 20.85
CA PHE A 62 3.29 32.42 21.62
C PHE A 62 4.46 32.08 22.55
N LYS A 63 4.18 31.41 23.67
CA LYS A 63 5.22 30.68 24.40
C LYS A 63 5.45 29.34 23.71
N VAL A 64 6.70 28.95 23.50
CA VAL A 64 7.02 27.69 22.86
C VAL A 64 7.88 26.81 23.77
N ASN A 65 7.46 25.56 23.94
CA ASN A 65 8.19 24.49 24.61
C ASN A 65 8.66 23.48 23.56
N ILE A 66 9.96 23.45 23.27
CA ILE A 66 10.52 22.49 22.30
C ILE A 66 10.91 21.21 23.02
N GLN A 67 10.39 20.08 22.55
CA GLN A 67 10.80 18.74 22.96
C GLN A 67 11.61 18.09 21.85
N TYR A 68 12.90 17.86 22.13
CA TYR A 68 13.81 17.19 21.20
C TYR A 68 13.83 15.68 21.44
N GLY A 69 13.93 14.90 20.36
CA GLY A 69 14.06 13.45 20.44
C GLY A 69 14.26 12.79 19.07
N LEU A 70 14.37 11.47 19.07
CA LEU A 70 14.36 10.64 17.85
C LEU A 70 12.92 10.27 17.45
N SER A 71 12.73 9.81 16.21
CA SER A 71 11.43 9.28 15.75
C SER A 71 10.82 8.27 16.70
N ALA A 72 11.62 7.32 17.19
CA ALA A 72 11.15 6.24 18.06
C ALA A 72 10.58 6.74 19.40
N GLU A 73 11.01 7.93 19.84
CA GLU A 73 10.57 8.53 21.11
C GLU A 73 9.37 9.47 20.89
N LEU A 74 9.39 10.25 19.81
CA LEU A 74 8.40 11.30 19.57
C LEU A 74 7.20 10.85 18.75
N SER A 75 7.36 9.91 17.82
CA SER A 75 6.27 9.43 16.97
C SER A 75 5.12 8.82 17.77
N PRO A 76 5.33 8.02 18.83
CA PRO A 76 4.24 7.50 19.66
C PRO A 76 3.45 8.60 20.39
N VAL A 77 4.09 9.73 20.70
CA VAL A 77 3.41 10.89 21.31
C VAL A 77 2.59 11.62 20.26
N TRP A 78 3.16 11.81 19.06
CA TRP A 78 2.48 12.44 17.93
C TRP A 78 1.23 11.67 17.49
N THR A 79 1.35 10.35 17.28
CA THR A 79 0.23 9.53 16.78
C THR A 79 -0.73 9.05 17.86
N GLY A 80 -0.43 9.33 19.14
CA GLY A 80 -1.26 8.99 20.30
C GLY A 80 -2.58 9.77 20.38
N ASP A 81 -3.27 9.65 21.51
CA ASP A 81 -4.55 10.35 21.74
C ASP A 81 -4.35 11.88 21.78
N PRO A 82 -4.85 12.64 20.78
CA PRO A 82 -4.67 14.08 20.73
C PRO A 82 -5.43 14.80 21.86
N ALA A 83 -6.44 14.18 22.48
CA ALA A 83 -7.17 14.76 23.61
C ALA A 83 -6.30 14.94 24.86
N LEU A 84 -5.15 14.28 24.92
CA LEU A 84 -4.17 14.45 26.01
C LEU A 84 -3.39 15.77 25.92
N GLY A 85 -3.43 16.47 24.78
CA GLY A 85 -2.79 17.78 24.62
C GLY A 85 -1.28 17.79 24.83
N LEU A 86 -0.61 16.67 24.52
CA LEU A 86 0.83 16.49 24.78
C LEU A 86 1.74 17.23 23.79
N TRP A 87 1.17 17.71 22.68
CA TRP A 87 1.90 18.40 21.62
C TRP A 87 0.95 19.30 20.82
N ASN A 88 1.53 20.24 20.06
CA ASN A 88 0.84 21.13 19.13
C ASN A 88 1.44 21.05 17.73
N THR A 89 2.75 20.81 17.60
CA THR A 89 3.40 20.55 16.31
C THR A 89 4.36 19.36 16.39
N TYR A 90 4.57 18.69 15.25
CA TYR A 90 5.54 17.61 15.10
C TYR A 90 6.24 17.73 13.74
N THR A 91 7.57 17.61 13.72
CA THR A 91 8.36 17.63 12.47
C THR A 91 8.39 16.26 11.81
N GLY A 92 7.39 15.99 10.97
CA GLY A 92 7.24 14.75 10.21
C GLY A 92 7.90 14.78 8.82
N GLY A 93 7.77 13.66 8.11
CA GLY A 93 8.20 13.51 6.73
C GLY A 93 7.54 12.28 6.12
N TRP A 94 7.28 12.33 4.82
CA TRP A 94 6.70 11.24 4.03
C TRP A 94 7.60 10.97 2.82
N VAL A 95 7.55 9.74 2.34
CA VAL A 95 8.31 9.32 1.16
C VAL A 95 7.38 8.57 0.22
N THR A 96 7.45 8.90 -1.06
CA THR A 96 6.82 8.11 -2.12
C THR A 96 7.75 6.94 -2.45
N THR A 97 7.24 5.71 -2.41
CA THR A 97 8.08 4.51 -2.55
C THR A 97 8.17 3.95 -3.96
N TYR A 98 7.44 4.50 -4.93
CA TYR A 98 7.53 4.24 -6.37
C TYR A 98 6.83 5.37 -7.13
N VAL A 99 6.93 5.46 -8.45
CA VAL A 99 6.21 6.49 -9.23
C VAL A 99 4.68 6.28 -9.16
N PRO A 100 3.91 7.20 -8.54
CA PRO A 100 2.47 7.02 -8.39
C PRO A 100 1.75 7.27 -9.72
N ARG A 101 0.71 6.47 -9.99
CA ARG A 101 -0.18 6.61 -11.15
C ARG A 101 -1.45 7.42 -10.85
N ASP A 102 -1.77 7.51 -9.57
CA ASP A 102 -2.88 8.27 -9.02
C ASP A 102 -2.48 8.81 -7.65
N GLU A 103 -2.95 10.01 -7.33
CA GLU A 103 -2.75 10.70 -6.05
C GLU A 103 -4.07 11.26 -5.50
N GLY A 104 -5.22 10.80 -6.02
CA GLY A 104 -6.55 11.25 -5.58
C GLY A 104 -6.85 10.87 -4.13
N ASP A 105 -6.30 9.75 -3.68
CA ASP A 105 -6.42 9.25 -2.32
C ASP A 105 -5.66 10.10 -1.28
N ASN A 106 -4.64 10.86 -1.69
CA ASN A 106 -3.80 11.65 -0.77
C ASN A 106 -4.61 12.61 0.11
N TYR A 107 -5.68 13.21 -0.42
CA TYR A 107 -6.51 14.12 0.38
C TYR A 107 -7.27 13.37 1.48
N GLY A 108 -7.82 12.20 1.16
CA GLY A 108 -8.42 11.30 2.14
C GLY A 108 -7.38 10.79 3.15
N PHE A 109 -6.21 10.36 2.69
CA PHE A 109 -5.15 9.81 3.53
C PHE A 109 -4.61 10.83 4.54
N PHE A 110 -4.27 12.02 4.06
CA PHE A 110 -3.70 13.03 4.91
C PHE A 110 -4.82 13.72 5.70
N PHE A 111 -5.81 14.33 5.07
CA PHE A 111 -6.64 15.32 5.75
C PHE A 111 -7.92 14.77 6.38
N THR A 112 -8.16 13.46 6.29
CA THR A 112 -9.40 12.84 6.81
C THR A 112 -9.14 11.57 7.62
N ASP A 113 -10.20 10.99 8.16
CA ASP A 113 -10.21 9.72 8.87
C ASP A 113 -10.27 8.48 7.95
N LEU A 114 -10.34 8.66 6.62
CA LEU A 114 -10.44 7.57 5.64
C LEU A 114 -9.20 6.65 5.62
N GLY A 115 -7.99 7.21 5.65
CA GLY A 115 -6.83 6.48 5.15
C GLY A 115 -5.86 5.86 6.15
N ALA A 116 -5.70 6.45 7.35
CA ALA A 116 -4.68 5.99 8.30
C ALA A 116 -5.18 5.76 9.75
N PRO A 117 -6.39 5.22 9.98
CA PRO A 117 -6.86 4.93 11.35
C PRO A 117 -5.95 3.91 12.07
N TYR A 118 -5.26 3.04 11.32
CA TYR A 118 -4.29 2.08 11.85
C TYR A 118 -3.00 2.74 12.40
N MET A 119 -2.69 3.98 12.00
CA MET A 119 -1.49 4.69 12.46
C MET A 119 -1.63 5.27 13.87
N GLY A 120 -2.86 5.36 14.37
CA GLY A 120 -3.15 5.74 15.75
C GLY A 120 -4.35 6.67 15.90
N PRO A 121 -4.75 6.97 17.15
CA PRO A 121 -5.92 7.79 17.46
C PRO A 121 -5.96 9.17 16.80
N LEU A 122 -4.81 9.74 16.43
CA LEU A 122 -4.73 11.05 15.78
C LEU A 122 -5.59 11.15 14.50
N TRP A 123 -5.49 10.18 13.58
CA TRP A 123 -6.21 10.25 12.29
C TRP A 123 -7.71 10.08 12.49
N VAL A 124 -8.10 9.23 13.43
CA VAL A 124 -9.51 9.01 13.80
C VAL A 124 -10.13 10.26 14.43
N ALA A 125 -9.31 11.15 14.99
CA ALA A 125 -9.75 12.39 15.63
C ALA A 125 -9.87 13.58 14.66
N TYR A 126 -9.53 13.43 13.38
CA TYR A 126 -9.67 14.53 12.42
C TYR A 126 -11.15 14.85 12.19
N GLY A 127 -11.54 16.05 12.61
CA GLY A 127 -12.80 16.66 12.19
C GLY A 127 -12.65 17.21 10.77
N HIS A 128 -13.68 17.04 9.95
CA HIS A 128 -13.70 17.53 8.58
C HIS A 128 -14.99 18.30 8.33
N ASP A 129 -14.90 19.43 7.60
CA ASP A 129 -16.09 20.05 7.04
C ASP A 129 -16.68 19.12 5.97
N MET A 130 -17.97 18.79 6.12
CA MET A 130 -18.70 17.92 5.21
C MET A 130 -18.71 18.42 3.75
N ALA A 131 -18.47 19.71 3.51
CA ALA A 131 -18.53 20.30 2.17
C ALA A 131 -17.44 19.77 1.22
N TRP A 132 -16.21 19.54 1.70
CA TRP A 132 -15.11 19.02 0.88
C TRP A 132 -14.82 17.53 1.13
N PHE A 133 -15.18 17.01 2.30
CA PHE A 133 -14.98 15.59 2.64
C PHE A 133 -15.63 14.64 1.61
N GLY A 134 -16.83 14.95 1.12
CA GLY A 134 -17.48 14.15 0.08
C GLY A 134 -16.66 14.04 -1.21
N ALA A 135 -15.97 15.11 -1.62
CA ALA A 135 -15.09 15.07 -2.78
C ALA A 135 -13.83 14.23 -2.53
N ALA A 136 -13.31 14.24 -1.30
CA ALA A 136 -12.19 13.38 -0.90
C ALA A 136 -12.61 11.91 -0.86
N GLU A 137 -13.82 11.60 -0.35
CA GLU A 137 -14.40 10.26 -0.37
C GLU A 137 -14.64 9.77 -1.80
N ASP A 138 -15.09 10.65 -2.71
CA ASP A 138 -15.30 10.29 -4.10
C ASP A 138 -13.98 10.02 -4.85
N LEU A 139 -12.93 10.80 -4.57
CA LEU A 139 -11.59 10.50 -5.10
C LEU A 139 -11.01 9.21 -4.51
N TRP A 140 -11.17 9.00 -3.20
CA TRP A 140 -10.72 7.81 -2.48
C TRP A 140 -11.33 6.52 -3.05
N ASN A 141 -12.62 6.55 -3.38
CA ASN A 141 -13.38 5.40 -3.85
C ASN A 141 -13.55 5.31 -5.37
N TYR A 142 -12.89 6.17 -6.14
CA TYR A 142 -13.03 6.23 -7.60
C TYR A 142 -14.49 6.49 -8.05
N ASN A 143 -15.26 7.28 -7.29
CA ASN A 143 -16.64 7.65 -7.61
C ASN A 143 -16.72 8.79 -8.64
N PHE A 144 -16.15 8.57 -9.81
CA PHE A 144 -16.24 9.50 -10.94
C PHE A 144 -16.25 8.72 -12.26
N SER A 145 -16.92 9.27 -13.26
CA SER A 145 -17.07 8.63 -14.58
C SER A 145 -16.24 9.27 -15.68
N THR A 146 -15.61 10.43 -15.41
CA THR A 146 -14.80 11.14 -16.42
C THR A 146 -13.63 11.86 -15.75
N MET A 147 -12.56 12.10 -16.53
CA MET A 147 -11.43 12.91 -16.06
C MET A 147 -11.81 14.36 -15.75
N ALA A 148 -12.81 14.92 -16.46
CA ALA A 148 -13.30 16.26 -16.18
C ALA A 148 -14.08 16.33 -14.84
N ALA A 149 -14.86 15.31 -14.52
CA ALA A 149 -15.49 15.21 -13.20
C ALA A 149 -14.44 15.03 -12.10
N ARG A 150 -13.42 14.21 -12.34
CA ARG A 150 -12.29 14.03 -11.43
C ARG A 150 -11.54 15.34 -11.18
N GLU A 151 -11.29 16.15 -12.21
CA GLU A 151 -10.65 17.46 -12.09
C GLU A 151 -11.41 18.38 -11.13
N LEU A 152 -12.74 18.43 -11.22
CA LEU A 152 -13.57 19.21 -10.31
C LEU A 152 -13.46 18.73 -8.86
N LEU A 153 -13.40 17.40 -8.62
CA LEU A 153 -13.16 16.87 -7.28
C LEU A 153 -11.81 17.32 -6.72
N PHE A 154 -10.76 17.34 -7.55
CA PHE A 154 -9.44 17.86 -7.15
C PHE A 154 -9.48 19.35 -6.80
N GLU A 155 -10.19 20.16 -7.58
CA GLU A 155 -10.36 21.57 -7.29
C GLU A 155 -11.03 21.79 -5.92
N ASP A 156 -12.07 21.01 -5.60
CA ASP A 156 -12.79 21.11 -4.33
C ASP A 156 -11.91 20.69 -3.14
N VAL A 157 -11.24 19.52 -3.21
CA VAL A 157 -10.41 19.04 -2.09
C VAL A 157 -9.14 19.85 -1.89
N MET A 158 -8.55 20.42 -2.95
CA MET A 158 -7.33 21.21 -2.84
C MET A 158 -7.54 22.47 -2.00
N TRP A 159 -8.69 23.14 -2.15
CA TRP A 159 -9.01 24.32 -1.35
C TRP A 159 -9.60 23.93 0.00
N GLY A 160 -10.53 22.98 0.04
CA GLY A 160 -11.19 22.55 1.27
C GLY A 160 -10.23 21.97 2.32
N SER A 161 -9.30 21.12 1.90
CA SER A 161 -8.28 20.56 2.81
C SER A 161 -7.36 21.61 3.45
N MET A 162 -7.19 22.78 2.79
CA MET A 162 -6.41 23.90 3.31
C MET A 162 -7.19 24.77 4.30
N GLU A 163 -8.51 24.61 4.41
CA GLU A 163 -9.30 25.26 5.47
C GLU A 163 -9.05 24.59 6.83
N ASP A 164 -8.99 23.25 6.84
CA ASP A 164 -8.67 22.46 8.05
C ASP A 164 -7.16 22.42 8.32
N ALA A 165 -6.34 22.37 7.26
CA ALA A 165 -4.87 22.48 7.28
C ALA A 165 -4.16 21.74 8.44
N VAL A 166 -4.62 20.54 8.79
CA VAL A 166 -4.02 19.71 9.87
C VAL A 166 -2.54 19.35 9.61
N ARG A 167 -2.04 19.64 8.41
CA ARG A 167 -0.63 19.58 8.02
C ARG A 167 -0.23 20.80 7.20
N CYS A 168 1.02 21.21 7.37
CA CYS A 168 1.68 22.21 6.54
C CYS A 168 2.83 21.55 5.79
N PHE A 169 2.68 21.35 4.48
CA PHE A 169 3.76 20.86 3.62
C PHE A 169 4.73 22.01 3.32
N LEU A 170 5.99 21.84 3.73
CA LEU A 170 7.00 22.91 3.66
C LEU A 170 7.92 22.79 2.45
N ILE A 171 8.39 21.58 2.17
CA ILE A 171 9.46 21.31 1.20
C ILE A 171 9.17 19.96 0.53
N ASP A 172 9.25 19.96 -0.80
CA ASP A 172 9.51 18.77 -1.59
C ASP A 172 10.98 18.80 -2.03
N ARG A 173 11.64 17.63 -2.04
CA ARG A 173 13.07 17.53 -2.32
C ARG A 173 13.40 16.38 -3.26
N THR A 174 14.25 16.67 -4.23
CA THR A 174 14.99 15.63 -4.93
C THR A 174 16.11 15.10 -4.02
N SER A 175 16.19 13.79 -3.86
CA SER A 175 17.27 13.11 -3.14
C SER A 175 18.22 12.40 -4.10
N PHE A 176 19.32 11.84 -3.59
CA PHE A 176 20.23 11.02 -4.37
C PHE A 176 20.63 9.78 -3.58
N SER A 177 20.86 8.68 -4.29
CA SER A 177 21.47 7.48 -3.71
C SER A 177 22.92 7.40 -4.19
N ALA A 178 23.88 7.42 -3.25
CA ALA A 178 25.28 7.28 -3.60
C ALA A 178 25.65 5.79 -3.77
N PHE A 179 26.23 5.43 -4.92
CA PHE A 179 26.74 4.08 -5.17
C PHE A 179 28.08 4.13 -5.92
N ARG A 180 28.79 3.00 -5.94
CA ARG A 180 30.13 2.91 -6.51
C ARG A 180 30.08 3.11 -8.02
N LYS A 181 30.97 3.95 -8.55
CA LYS A 181 31.16 4.13 -10.00
C LYS A 181 31.37 2.78 -10.69
N GLY A 182 30.67 2.57 -11.79
CA GLY A 182 30.71 1.34 -12.58
C GLY A 182 29.73 0.27 -12.12
N LEU A 183 28.94 0.51 -11.06
CA LEU A 183 27.78 -0.31 -10.76
C LEU A 183 26.58 0.20 -11.55
N ILE A 184 25.79 -0.72 -12.11
CA ILE A 184 24.54 -0.46 -12.85
C ILE A 184 23.41 -1.17 -12.10
N LEU A 185 22.30 -0.47 -11.91
CA LEU A 185 21.04 -0.96 -11.34
C LEU A 185 19.92 0.02 -11.70
N ALA A 186 18.68 -0.45 -11.66
CA ALA A 186 17.49 0.36 -11.87
C ALA A 186 17.07 1.07 -10.58
N ALA A 187 16.88 2.39 -10.67
CA ALA A 187 16.37 3.23 -9.60
C ALA A 187 15.03 3.80 -10.04
N ASP A 188 14.03 3.74 -9.16
CA ASP A 188 12.73 4.35 -9.38
C ASP A 188 12.87 5.89 -9.37
N ALA A 189 12.17 6.57 -10.27
CA ALA A 189 12.27 8.02 -10.45
C ALA A 189 11.75 8.80 -9.23
N SER A 190 10.85 8.20 -8.43
CA SER A 190 10.34 8.77 -7.19
C SER A 190 10.98 8.12 -5.96
N GLY A 191 10.95 6.78 -5.88
CA GLY A 191 11.41 5.99 -4.73
C GLY A 191 12.92 5.70 -4.70
N GLY A 192 13.67 6.11 -5.73
CA GLY A 192 15.10 5.85 -5.86
C GLY A 192 15.45 4.37 -5.93
N ILE A 193 16.68 4.02 -5.55
CA ILE A 193 17.15 2.62 -5.52
C ILE A 193 16.30 1.78 -4.56
N TYR A 194 15.90 2.41 -3.45
CA TYR A 194 15.18 1.75 -2.37
C TYR A 194 13.77 1.33 -2.79
N GLY A 195 13.08 2.21 -3.52
CA GLY A 195 11.73 2.02 -4.03
C GLY A 195 11.64 1.07 -5.22
N SER A 196 12.69 1.00 -6.02
CA SER A 196 12.73 0.18 -7.23
C SER A 196 12.50 -1.29 -6.92
N TRP A 197 11.56 -1.93 -7.62
CA TRP A 197 11.37 -3.38 -7.55
C TRP A 197 12.40 -4.10 -8.43
N MET A 198 12.98 -3.39 -9.40
CA MET A 198 13.88 -3.94 -10.42
C MET A 198 15.36 -3.83 -10.02
N TRP A 199 15.68 -3.24 -8.86
CA TRP A 199 17.05 -2.90 -8.49
C TRP A 199 17.98 -4.12 -8.48
N ALA A 200 17.50 -5.25 -7.95
CA ALA A 200 18.27 -6.48 -7.84
C ALA A 200 18.36 -7.20 -9.19
N LEU A 201 17.26 -7.25 -9.93
CA LEU A 201 17.16 -7.90 -11.25
C LEU A 201 18.05 -7.24 -12.32
N THR A 202 18.43 -5.98 -12.11
CA THR A 202 19.25 -5.21 -13.04
C THR A 202 20.66 -4.96 -12.50
N LEU A 203 21.00 -5.48 -11.32
CA LEU A 203 22.28 -5.23 -10.65
C LEU A 203 23.44 -5.91 -11.37
N HIS A 204 24.37 -5.12 -11.91
CA HIS A 204 25.62 -5.65 -12.48
C HIS A 204 26.75 -4.62 -12.47
N TRP A 205 27.99 -5.08 -12.61
CA TRP A 205 29.12 -4.20 -12.89
C TRP A 205 29.17 -3.90 -14.39
N GLN A 206 29.41 -2.65 -14.74
CA GLN A 206 29.59 -2.20 -16.11
C GLN A 206 30.73 -2.99 -16.78
N ASP A 207 30.37 -3.77 -17.77
CA ASP A 207 31.26 -4.62 -18.57
C ASP A 207 31.07 -4.40 -20.08
N GLY A 208 30.27 -3.40 -20.46
CA GLY A 208 29.92 -3.08 -21.85
C GLY A 208 28.55 -3.62 -22.29
N SER A 209 27.88 -4.40 -21.44
CA SER A 209 26.46 -4.76 -21.56
C SER A 209 25.59 -3.74 -20.81
N ASP A 210 24.35 -3.57 -21.27
CA ASP A 210 23.28 -2.86 -20.53
C ASP A 210 22.45 -3.82 -19.66
N LEU A 211 22.68 -5.13 -19.79
CA LEU A 211 21.98 -6.19 -19.07
C LEU A 211 22.97 -7.00 -18.22
N PRO A 212 22.54 -7.47 -17.03
CA PRO A 212 23.35 -8.40 -16.24
C PRO A 212 23.62 -9.70 -17.02
N ASP A 213 24.83 -10.24 -16.90
CA ASP A 213 25.14 -11.59 -17.38
C ASP A 213 24.65 -12.61 -16.34
N PRO A 214 23.61 -13.43 -16.64
CA PRO A 214 23.08 -14.41 -15.70
C PRO A 214 24.08 -15.52 -15.36
N ALA A 215 25.16 -15.69 -16.13
CA ALA A 215 26.21 -16.66 -15.85
C ALA A 215 27.28 -16.13 -14.87
N ASN A 216 27.27 -14.85 -14.53
CA ASN A 216 28.27 -14.23 -13.66
C ASN A 216 27.68 -13.81 -12.31
N ASP A 217 28.29 -14.30 -11.23
CA ASP A 217 27.95 -13.85 -9.88
C ASP A 217 28.35 -12.38 -9.68
N THR A 218 27.34 -11.52 -9.49
CA THR A 218 27.55 -10.13 -9.04
C THR A 218 27.39 -10.05 -7.53
N THR A 219 28.47 -9.71 -6.82
CA THR A 219 28.42 -9.40 -5.39
C THR A 219 28.60 -7.91 -5.15
N VAL A 220 27.65 -7.29 -4.45
CA VAL A 220 27.70 -5.89 -4.02
C VAL A 220 27.48 -5.82 -2.52
N ARG A 221 28.21 -4.91 -1.84
CA ARG A 221 27.98 -4.59 -0.43
C ARG A 221 27.17 -3.32 -0.36
N ILE A 222 26.04 -3.39 0.35
CA ILE A 222 25.12 -2.27 0.50
C ILE A 222 25.14 -1.85 1.97
N ALA A 223 25.24 -0.54 2.20
CA ALA A 223 25.06 0.04 3.53
C ALA A 223 23.59 0.41 3.68
N MET A 224 22.95 -0.07 4.74
CA MET A 224 21.57 0.25 5.08
C MET A 224 21.56 1.00 6.41
N THR A 225 20.68 1.99 6.54
CA THR A 225 20.54 2.80 7.76
C THR A 225 19.97 1.97 8.91
N ASP A 226 19.02 1.10 8.59
CA ASP A 226 18.41 0.12 9.47
C ASP A 226 18.14 -1.17 8.68
N ALA A 227 17.88 -2.29 9.35
CA ALA A 227 17.47 -3.54 8.70
C ALA A 227 16.85 -4.51 9.72
N MET A 228 15.84 -5.24 9.27
CA MET A 228 15.10 -6.23 10.07
C MET A 228 14.41 -5.60 11.28
N THR A 229 13.77 -4.45 11.04
CA THR A 229 13.10 -3.64 12.07
C THR A 229 11.93 -4.40 12.71
N ASN A 230 11.13 -5.06 11.87
CA ASN A 230 10.02 -5.91 12.28
C ASN A 230 10.18 -7.34 11.71
N PRO A 231 9.41 -8.33 12.21
CA PRO A 231 9.45 -9.71 11.73
C PRO A 231 9.30 -9.87 10.21
N TRP A 232 10.14 -10.72 9.63
CA TRP A 232 10.06 -11.06 8.22
C TRP A 232 9.00 -12.14 8.03
N ASN A 233 7.83 -11.71 7.58
CA ASN A 233 6.67 -12.55 7.35
C ASN A 233 5.88 -11.98 6.16
N PRO A 234 5.63 -12.77 5.10
CA PRO A 234 4.97 -12.29 3.90
C PRO A 234 3.52 -11.86 4.14
N VAL A 235 2.80 -12.42 5.11
CA VAL A 235 1.36 -12.23 5.28
C VAL A 235 1.01 -10.96 6.07
N ALA A 236 1.74 -10.68 7.15
CA ALA A 236 1.50 -9.54 8.03
C ALA A 236 2.77 -9.21 8.85
N GLY A 237 3.93 -9.26 8.21
CA GLY A 237 5.21 -8.89 8.79
C GLY A 237 5.57 -7.43 8.59
N THR A 238 6.87 -7.18 8.48
CA THR A 238 7.43 -5.83 8.29
C THR A 238 6.98 -5.16 7.00
N ASN A 239 6.59 -3.90 7.11
CA ASN A 239 6.38 -2.97 6.00
C ASN A 239 7.30 -1.75 6.10
N TRP A 240 8.27 -1.77 7.02
CA TRP A 240 9.24 -0.70 7.13
C TRP A 240 9.97 -0.57 5.82
N VAL A 241 10.15 0.68 5.38
CA VAL A 241 10.84 0.96 4.13
C VAL A 241 12.11 0.12 4.12
N TYR A 242 13.01 0.26 5.12
CA TYR A 242 14.30 -0.47 5.31
C TYR A 242 14.28 -2.00 5.20
N ASP A 243 13.17 -2.65 5.49
CA ASP A 243 13.05 -4.10 5.36
C ASP A 243 12.54 -4.49 3.96
N MET A 244 11.76 -3.62 3.31
CA MET A 244 11.23 -3.86 1.96
C MET A 244 12.32 -3.93 0.86
N PHE A 245 13.49 -3.34 1.04
CA PHE A 245 14.55 -3.35 0.02
C PHE A 245 15.13 -4.73 -0.22
N PRO A 246 15.57 -5.48 0.82
CA PRO A 246 15.94 -6.87 0.63
C PRO A 246 14.73 -7.75 0.28
N ILE A 247 13.51 -7.46 0.78
CA ILE A 247 12.29 -8.22 0.38
C ILE A 247 12.06 -8.13 -1.13
N ARG A 248 12.13 -6.92 -1.71
CA ARG A 248 11.99 -6.69 -3.16
C ARG A 248 13.11 -7.35 -3.96
N ALA A 249 14.28 -7.52 -3.37
CA ALA A 249 15.42 -8.18 -4.03
C ALA A 249 15.25 -9.69 -4.14
N THR A 250 14.50 -10.28 -3.22
CA THR A 250 14.25 -11.73 -3.12
C THR A 250 12.79 -12.08 -3.44
N GLY A 251 12.05 -11.15 -4.04
CA GLY A 251 10.64 -11.31 -4.38
C GLY A 251 10.46 -11.31 -5.89
N ASP A 252 9.80 -12.33 -6.41
CA ASP A 252 9.35 -12.35 -7.80
C ASP A 252 7.89 -11.90 -7.87
N HIS A 253 7.45 -11.40 -9.01
CA HIS A 253 6.07 -10.93 -9.18
C HIS A 253 5.52 -11.30 -10.57
N GLY A 254 4.19 -11.35 -10.69
CA GLY A 254 3.54 -11.48 -11.99
C GLY A 254 3.86 -10.32 -12.93
N HIS A 255 4.03 -9.12 -12.38
CA HIS A 255 4.43 -7.90 -13.09
C HIS A 255 5.53 -7.15 -12.32
N GLY A 256 6.30 -6.34 -13.04
CA GLY A 256 7.20 -5.34 -12.50
C GLY A 256 6.61 -3.94 -12.63
N VAL A 257 7.24 -2.97 -12.00
CA VAL A 257 6.86 -1.55 -12.08
C VAL A 257 7.95 -0.82 -12.86
N ASP A 258 7.57 -0.08 -13.90
CA ASP A 258 8.48 0.77 -14.67
C ASP A 258 9.06 1.83 -13.73
N THR A 259 10.38 1.88 -13.67
CA THR A 259 11.07 2.80 -12.78
C THR A 259 10.95 4.27 -13.21
N ASN A 260 10.49 4.58 -14.42
CA ASN A 260 10.39 5.96 -14.92
C ASN A 260 8.98 6.54 -14.75
N ASP A 261 7.94 5.77 -15.02
CA ASP A 261 6.56 6.27 -15.07
C ASP A 261 5.57 5.48 -14.19
N GLY A 262 6.03 4.41 -13.54
CA GLY A 262 5.21 3.61 -12.63
C GLY A 262 4.27 2.63 -13.30
N LEU A 263 4.23 2.53 -14.64
CA LEU A 263 3.35 1.57 -15.32
C LEU A 263 3.78 0.12 -15.02
N ARG A 264 2.82 -0.81 -15.03
CA ARG A 264 3.14 -2.23 -14.83
C ARG A 264 3.62 -2.87 -16.14
N TRP A 265 4.66 -3.68 -16.01
CA TRP A 265 5.22 -4.48 -17.10
C TRP A 265 5.13 -5.97 -16.77
N PRO A 266 4.94 -6.85 -17.78
CA PRO A 266 4.87 -8.27 -17.54
C PRO A 266 6.24 -8.77 -17.03
N MET A 267 6.22 -9.61 -15.98
CA MET A 267 7.40 -10.36 -15.54
C MET A 267 7.15 -11.85 -15.73
N MET A 268 6.46 -12.49 -14.78
CA MET A 268 6.14 -13.92 -14.87
C MET A 268 4.93 -14.23 -15.75
N ILE A 269 4.13 -13.22 -16.10
CA ILE A 269 3.02 -13.35 -17.06
C ILE A 269 3.52 -13.02 -18.47
N GLU A 270 2.97 -13.66 -19.49
CA GLU A 270 3.28 -13.38 -20.90
C GLU A 270 2.52 -12.14 -21.41
N LYS A 271 1.24 -12.04 -21.05
CA LYS A 271 0.32 -10.98 -21.49
C LYS A 271 -0.91 -10.90 -20.57
N ALA A 272 -1.76 -9.91 -20.79
CA ALA A 272 -3.08 -9.85 -20.18
C ALA A 272 -4.19 -9.38 -21.15
N ASP A 273 -5.43 -9.78 -20.86
CA ASP A 273 -6.62 -9.12 -21.41
C ASP A 273 -7.32 -8.34 -20.29
N VAL A 274 -7.80 -7.13 -20.59
CA VAL A 274 -8.59 -6.31 -19.67
C VAL A 274 -9.86 -5.85 -20.38
N TYR A 275 -11.00 -6.22 -19.80
CA TYR A 275 -12.32 -5.82 -20.27
C TYR A 275 -12.95 -4.95 -19.19
N ALA A 276 -13.24 -3.69 -19.51
CA ALA A 276 -13.81 -2.73 -18.58
C ALA A 276 -15.23 -2.33 -18.99
N ALA A 277 -16.11 -2.05 -18.03
CA ALA A 277 -17.43 -1.53 -18.32
C ALA A 277 -17.33 -0.18 -19.05
N ASP A 278 -18.18 0.01 -20.07
CA ASP A 278 -18.23 1.27 -20.81
C ASP A 278 -18.54 2.47 -19.91
N GLY A 279 -17.90 3.61 -20.20
CA GLY A 279 -18.05 4.85 -19.43
C GLY A 279 -17.11 5.01 -18.23
N LEU A 280 -16.17 4.09 -17.99
CA LEU A 280 -15.08 4.29 -17.03
C LEU A 280 -13.92 5.07 -17.68
N PRO A 281 -13.25 5.99 -16.96
CA PRO A 281 -12.15 6.79 -17.50
C PRO A 281 -10.81 6.02 -17.47
N ILE A 282 -10.79 4.80 -17.99
CA ILE A 282 -9.60 3.94 -18.02
C ILE A 282 -8.85 4.14 -19.34
N GLY A 283 -7.55 4.43 -19.24
CA GLY A 283 -6.61 4.52 -20.36
C GLY A 283 -5.69 3.30 -20.43
N ILE A 284 -4.97 3.17 -21.54
CA ILE A 284 -3.87 2.21 -21.70
C ILE A 284 -2.57 3.02 -21.86
N GLY A 285 -1.54 2.66 -21.10
CA GLY A 285 -0.26 3.36 -21.10
C GLY A 285 0.54 3.11 -22.38
N TYR A 286 0.64 1.85 -22.80
CA TYR A 286 1.40 1.44 -24.00
C TYR A 286 0.51 0.73 -25.04
N PRO A 287 -0.28 1.46 -25.84
CA PRO A 287 -1.23 0.87 -26.79
C PRO A 287 -0.58 0.22 -28.01
N ASP A 288 0.65 0.61 -28.35
CA ASP A 288 1.30 0.22 -29.61
C ASP A 288 2.40 -0.84 -29.38
N PRO A 289 2.60 -1.78 -30.33
CA PRO A 289 3.77 -2.65 -30.31
C PRO A 289 5.09 -1.87 -30.46
N PRO A 290 6.21 -2.36 -29.89
CA PRO A 290 6.37 -3.67 -29.24
C PRO A 290 6.00 -3.69 -27.75
N GLU A 291 5.70 -2.54 -27.14
CA GLU A 291 5.46 -2.44 -25.69
C GLU A 291 4.08 -2.94 -25.24
N ASN A 292 3.12 -3.04 -26.17
CA ASN A 292 1.78 -3.53 -25.84
C ASN A 292 1.76 -5.03 -25.45
N TRP A 293 1.60 -5.30 -24.15
CA TRP A 293 1.37 -6.61 -23.55
C TRP A 293 -0.08 -6.80 -23.05
N ILE A 294 -0.93 -5.77 -23.17
CA ILE A 294 -2.32 -5.78 -22.71
C ILE A 294 -3.27 -5.54 -23.88
N ASN A 295 -4.15 -6.51 -24.08
CA ASN A 295 -5.32 -6.30 -24.90
C ASN A 295 -6.44 -5.67 -24.07
N PHE A 296 -6.74 -4.38 -24.32
CA PHE A 296 -7.72 -3.61 -23.56
C PHE A 296 -8.94 -3.25 -24.41
N SER A 297 -10.15 -3.44 -23.87
CA SER A 297 -11.39 -2.98 -24.49
C SER A 297 -12.49 -2.63 -23.50
N PHE A 298 -13.40 -1.75 -23.91
CA PHE A 298 -14.64 -1.47 -23.20
C PHE A 298 -15.76 -2.42 -23.62
N GLU A 299 -16.51 -2.92 -22.65
CA GLU A 299 -17.68 -3.77 -22.80
C GLU A 299 -18.96 -2.97 -22.57
N THR A 300 -19.85 -3.02 -23.56
CA THR A 300 -21.19 -2.41 -23.45
C THR A 300 -22.22 -3.34 -22.80
N ALA A 301 -21.94 -4.64 -22.79
CA ALA A 301 -22.70 -5.63 -22.04
C ALA A 301 -22.20 -5.69 -20.59
N ALA A 302 -23.06 -6.15 -19.68
CA ALA A 302 -22.66 -6.39 -18.30
C ALA A 302 -21.55 -7.45 -18.24
N ILE A 303 -20.49 -7.17 -17.48
CA ILE A 303 -19.40 -8.11 -17.23
C ILE A 303 -19.83 -9.00 -16.07
N GLU A 304 -20.31 -10.20 -16.39
CA GLU A 304 -20.83 -11.15 -15.40
C GLU A 304 -19.80 -12.24 -15.09
N ALA A 305 -19.51 -12.47 -13.80
CA ALA A 305 -18.70 -13.60 -13.37
C ALA A 305 -19.46 -14.92 -13.58
N PRO A 306 -18.84 -15.96 -14.14
CA PRO A 306 -19.52 -17.21 -14.45
C PRO A 306 -19.86 -17.99 -13.18
N GLY A 307 -20.85 -18.89 -13.27
CA GLY A 307 -21.41 -19.59 -12.10
C GLY A 307 -20.41 -20.43 -11.29
N ASP A 308 -19.32 -20.88 -11.91
CA ASP A 308 -18.23 -21.67 -11.34
C ASP A 308 -17.09 -20.83 -10.73
N ALA A 309 -17.06 -19.51 -10.97
CA ALA A 309 -16.05 -18.63 -10.38
C ALA A 309 -16.21 -18.54 -8.85
N TRP A 310 -15.10 -18.37 -8.15
CA TRP A 310 -15.04 -18.30 -6.70
C TRP A 310 -15.32 -16.88 -6.23
N VAL A 311 -16.17 -16.72 -5.21
CA VAL A 311 -16.54 -15.42 -4.64
C VAL A 311 -16.37 -15.36 -3.14
N GLY A 312 -15.87 -16.44 -2.55
CA GLY A 312 -15.68 -16.58 -1.13
C GLY A 312 -15.13 -17.96 -0.79
N TRP A 313 -15.01 -18.22 0.50
CA TRP A 313 -14.46 -19.45 1.04
C TRP A 313 -15.31 -19.95 2.20
N ASN A 314 -15.45 -21.27 2.30
CA ASN A 314 -16.11 -21.92 3.42
C ASN A 314 -15.06 -22.55 4.34
N VAL A 315 -14.84 -21.93 5.50
CA VAL A 315 -13.85 -22.38 6.49
C VAL A 315 -14.16 -23.77 7.06
N THR A 316 -15.42 -24.20 7.07
CA THR A 316 -15.81 -25.51 7.62
C THR A 316 -15.56 -26.63 6.62
N SER A 317 -15.93 -26.45 5.36
CA SER A 317 -15.72 -27.46 4.32
C SER A 317 -14.35 -27.36 3.65
N GLN A 318 -13.61 -26.27 3.88
CA GLN A 318 -12.33 -25.97 3.23
C GLN A 318 -12.47 -25.99 1.71
N THR A 319 -13.52 -25.32 1.21
CA THR A 319 -13.84 -25.25 -0.21
C THR A 319 -14.25 -23.83 -0.62
N PRO A 320 -14.04 -23.44 -1.88
CA PRO A 320 -14.56 -22.20 -2.42
C PRO A 320 -16.09 -22.16 -2.38
N ILE A 321 -16.63 -20.94 -2.24
CA ILE A 321 -18.03 -20.64 -2.52
C ILE A 321 -18.09 -20.10 -3.94
N THR A 322 -18.92 -20.71 -4.77
CA THR A 322 -19.08 -20.32 -6.18
C THR A 322 -20.12 -19.21 -6.35
N VAL A 323 -20.04 -18.47 -7.46
CA VAL A 323 -21.08 -17.50 -7.89
C VAL A 323 -22.47 -18.12 -7.85
N ALA A 324 -22.64 -19.33 -8.37
CA ALA A 324 -23.93 -20.01 -8.41
C ALA A 324 -24.49 -20.30 -7.00
N GLU A 325 -23.63 -20.75 -6.09
CA GLU A 325 -24.01 -20.99 -4.68
C GLU A 325 -24.33 -19.67 -3.97
N MET A 326 -23.53 -18.63 -4.18
CA MET A 326 -23.74 -17.30 -3.59
C MET A 326 -25.08 -16.71 -4.04
N MET A 327 -25.38 -16.72 -5.33
CA MET A 327 -26.66 -16.23 -5.85
C MET A 327 -27.86 -17.02 -5.33
N ALA A 328 -27.69 -18.33 -5.09
CA ALA A 328 -28.73 -19.16 -4.50
C ALA A 328 -28.95 -18.86 -3.00
N ALA A 329 -27.88 -18.57 -2.26
CA ALA A 329 -27.92 -18.23 -0.84
C ALA A 329 -28.37 -16.78 -0.58
N GLU A 330 -27.96 -15.84 -1.43
CA GLU A 330 -28.19 -14.39 -1.32
C GLU A 330 -28.84 -13.83 -2.60
N PRO A 331 -30.18 -13.90 -2.74
CA PRO A 331 -30.87 -13.48 -3.97
C PRO A 331 -30.71 -11.99 -4.36
N THR A 332 -30.20 -11.15 -3.45
CA THR A 332 -29.89 -9.73 -3.70
C THR A 332 -28.46 -9.50 -4.18
N TRP A 333 -27.56 -10.45 -3.98
CA TRP A 333 -26.19 -10.39 -4.47
C TRP A 333 -26.18 -10.47 -6.01
N ARG A 334 -25.20 -9.81 -6.65
CA ARG A 334 -25.08 -9.72 -8.11
C ARG A 334 -23.65 -10.03 -8.51
N ASN A 335 -23.49 -10.88 -9.52
CA ASN A 335 -22.22 -11.27 -10.12
C ASN A 335 -21.73 -10.26 -11.19
N VAL A 336 -22.12 -9.00 -11.09
CA VAL A 336 -21.77 -7.96 -12.08
C VAL A 336 -20.52 -7.23 -11.61
N ALA A 337 -19.50 -7.23 -12.45
CA ALA A 337 -18.22 -6.56 -12.26
C ALA A 337 -18.12 -5.30 -13.12
N GLN A 338 -17.17 -4.44 -12.78
CA GLN A 338 -16.74 -3.32 -13.63
C GLN A 338 -15.54 -3.67 -14.48
N VAL A 339 -14.71 -4.63 -14.04
CA VAL A 339 -13.53 -5.09 -14.76
C VAL A 339 -13.43 -6.61 -14.69
N LEU A 340 -13.09 -7.22 -15.83
CA LEU A 340 -12.53 -8.55 -15.93
C LEU A 340 -11.08 -8.43 -16.41
N SER A 341 -10.14 -8.98 -15.66
CA SER A 341 -8.77 -9.17 -16.12
C SER A 341 -8.44 -10.65 -16.31
N ARG A 342 -7.70 -10.97 -17.37
CA ARG A 342 -7.11 -12.28 -17.63
C ARG A 342 -5.59 -12.18 -17.65
N ALA A 343 -4.90 -12.87 -16.76
CA ALA A 343 -3.44 -12.97 -16.77
C ALA A 343 -3.01 -14.35 -17.28
N TYR A 344 -2.05 -14.38 -18.20
CA TYR A 344 -1.60 -15.60 -18.87
C TYR A 344 -0.19 -15.97 -18.44
N TYR A 345 -0.03 -17.14 -17.82
CA TYR A 345 1.27 -17.71 -17.44
C TYR A 345 1.73 -18.70 -18.50
N PRO A 346 2.90 -18.47 -19.13
CA PRO A 346 3.38 -19.30 -20.24
C PRO A 346 3.68 -20.73 -19.80
N LEU A 347 3.78 -21.64 -20.77
CA LEU A 347 4.25 -23.01 -20.50
C LEU A 347 5.65 -23.01 -19.87
N GLY A 348 5.82 -23.79 -18.81
CA GLY A 348 7.06 -23.88 -18.03
C GLY A 348 7.10 -22.97 -16.80
N THR A 349 6.06 -22.17 -16.53
CA THR A 349 5.97 -21.35 -15.30
C THR A 349 6.16 -22.18 -14.04
N PHE A 350 5.61 -23.40 -13.98
CA PHE A 350 5.76 -24.28 -12.80
C PHE A 350 7.07 -25.07 -12.75
N ALA A 351 7.97 -24.84 -13.70
CA ALA A 351 9.31 -25.44 -13.73
C ALA A 351 10.42 -24.39 -13.49
N VAL A 352 10.03 -23.19 -13.04
CA VAL A 352 10.96 -22.13 -12.67
C VAL A 352 11.28 -22.27 -11.19
N ASP A 353 12.55 -22.52 -10.88
CA ASP A 353 13.08 -22.47 -9.52
C ASP A 353 12.83 -21.07 -8.93
N ILE A 354 12.25 -21.02 -7.73
CA ILE A 354 12.14 -19.81 -6.93
C ILE A 354 13.38 -19.64 -6.02
N HIS A 355 13.50 -18.51 -5.32
CA HIS A 355 14.70 -18.13 -4.57
C HIS A 355 15.16 -19.13 -3.48
N ASP A 356 14.29 -20.03 -3.01
CA ASP A 356 14.65 -21.08 -2.04
C ASP A 356 15.07 -22.42 -2.69
N GLY A 357 15.07 -22.47 -4.03
CA GLY A 357 15.44 -23.64 -4.84
C GLY A 357 14.33 -24.68 -5.02
N SER A 358 13.10 -24.40 -4.58
CA SER A 358 11.92 -25.19 -4.95
C SER A 358 11.27 -24.69 -6.25
N ASP A 359 10.32 -25.45 -6.79
CA ASP A 359 9.56 -25.07 -7.99
C ASP A 359 8.28 -24.35 -7.60
N LEU A 360 7.92 -23.31 -8.37
CA LEU A 360 6.59 -22.71 -8.28
C LEU A 360 5.51 -23.76 -8.63
N SER A 361 4.41 -23.77 -7.90
CA SER A 361 3.31 -24.73 -8.12
C SER A 361 1.95 -24.03 -8.19
N PHE A 362 0.95 -24.73 -8.73
CA PHE A 362 -0.42 -24.23 -8.70
C PHE A 362 -0.95 -24.05 -7.26
N ALA A 363 -0.44 -24.82 -6.29
CA ALA A 363 -0.83 -24.69 -4.90
C ALA A 363 -0.45 -23.32 -4.31
N ASP A 364 0.62 -22.68 -4.78
CA ASP A 364 1.02 -21.35 -4.31
C ASP A 364 -0.03 -20.29 -4.66
N PHE A 365 -0.57 -20.34 -5.88
CA PHE A 365 -1.66 -19.46 -6.34
C PHE A 365 -2.96 -19.68 -5.55
N LEU A 366 -3.28 -20.94 -5.25
CA LEU A 366 -4.44 -21.28 -4.43
C LEU A 366 -4.30 -20.74 -3.00
N TYR A 367 -3.14 -20.97 -2.36
CA TYR A 367 -2.90 -20.50 -1.00
C TYR A 367 -2.91 -18.97 -0.91
N PHE A 368 -2.47 -18.27 -1.95
CA PHE A 368 -2.54 -16.82 -2.03
C PHE A 368 -3.98 -16.28 -1.91
N ASP A 369 -4.95 -16.95 -2.53
CA ASP A 369 -6.37 -16.62 -2.39
C ASP A 369 -6.94 -17.09 -1.04
N ILE A 370 -6.67 -18.35 -0.67
CA ILE A 370 -7.25 -18.98 0.53
C ILE A 370 -6.85 -18.23 1.80
N ILE A 371 -5.58 -17.87 1.97
CA ILE A 371 -5.11 -17.18 3.17
C ILE A 371 -5.77 -15.81 3.33
N ARG A 372 -6.04 -15.11 2.22
CA ARG A 372 -6.79 -13.85 2.25
C ARG A 372 -8.18 -14.05 2.85
N HIS A 373 -8.87 -15.12 2.49
CA HIS A 373 -10.18 -15.46 3.04
C HIS A 373 -10.12 -15.95 4.49
N GLU A 374 -9.28 -16.94 4.76
CA GLU A 374 -9.14 -17.59 6.07
C GLU A 374 -8.85 -16.56 7.18
N ARG A 375 -7.95 -15.59 6.94
CA ARG A 375 -7.66 -14.55 7.94
C ARG A 375 -8.85 -13.67 8.30
N GLY A 376 -9.79 -13.48 7.39
CA GLY A 376 -10.94 -12.60 7.58
C GLY A 376 -12.20 -13.32 8.08
N LEU A 377 -12.21 -14.65 8.12
CA LEU A 377 -13.40 -15.45 8.44
C LEU A 377 -13.30 -16.05 9.85
N ASP A 378 -14.28 -15.72 10.69
CA ASP A 378 -14.39 -16.32 12.03
C ASP A 378 -14.51 -17.86 11.93
N GLY A 379 -13.87 -18.56 12.88
CA GLY A 379 -13.73 -20.01 12.88
C GLY A 379 -12.59 -20.57 12.02
N SER A 380 -11.85 -19.72 11.29
CA SER A 380 -10.58 -20.10 10.66
C SER A 380 -9.48 -20.38 11.68
N LEU A 381 -8.53 -21.26 11.34
CA LEU A 381 -7.29 -21.49 12.11
C LEU A 381 -6.43 -20.23 12.24
N ILE A 382 -6.50 -19.33 11.27
CA ILE A 382 -5.67 -18.12 11.19
C ILE A 382 -6.51 -16.84 11.21
N TYR A 383 -7.73 -16.91 11.76
CA TYR A 383 -8.61 -15.76 11.89
C TYR A 383 -7.91 -14.62 12.65
N ASP A 384 -7.97 -13.41 12.10
CA ASP A 384 -7.36 -12.21 12.64
C ASP A 384 -8.40 -11.08 12.69
N PRO A 385 -8.95 -10.75 13.88
CA PRO A 385 -9.91 -9.67 14.03
C PRO A 385 -9.39 -8.32 13.53
N ALA A 386 -8.08 -8.08 13.59
CA ALA A 386 -7.49 -6.83 13.09
C ALA A 386 -7.47 -6.75 11.55
N TYR A 387 -7.60 -7.89 10.86
CA TYR A 387 -7.66 -7.96 9.40
C TYR A 387 -9.10 -7.85 8.85
N LEU A 388 -10.13 -8.02 9.70
CA LEU A 388 -11.52 -8.11 9.27
C LEU A 388 -11.97 -6.91 8.41
N SER A 389 -11.67 -5.68 8.82
CA SER A 389 -12.09 -4.49 8.05
C SER A 389 -11.46 -4.44 6.65
N ALA A 390 -10.20 -4.85 6.50
CA ALA A 390 -9.55 -4.94 5.19
C ALA A 390 -10.17 -6.06 4.34
N TYR A 391 -10.53 -7.18 4.96
CA TYR A 391 -11.20 -8.30 4.29
C TYR A 391 -12.61 -7.93 3.81
N GLU A 392 -13.40 -7.23 4.62
CA GLU A 392 -14.75 -6.75 4.24
C GLU A 392 -14.67 -5.76 3.06
N ALA A 393 -13.68 -4.86 3.07
CA ALA A 393 -13.43 -3.95 1.95
C ALA A 393 -13.09 -4.73 0.66
N PHE A 394 -12.24 -5.75 0.75
CA PHE A 394 -11.96 -6.66 -0.38
C PHE A 394 -13.23 -7.36 -0.89
N LEU A 395 -14.00 -8.00 -0.01
CA LEU A 395 -15.23 -8.71 -0.39
C LEU A 395 -16.28 -7.81 -1.06
N SER A 396 -16.34 -6.54 -0.67
CA SER A 396 -17.28 -5.58 -1.28
C SER A 396 -17.08 -5.44 -2.79
N THR A 397 -15.84 -5.60 -3.26
CA THR A 397 -15.46 -5.43 -4.67
C THR A 397 -15.19 -6.74 -5.40
N TYR A 398 -14.90 -7.82 -4.68
CA TYR A 398 -14.65 -9.15 -5.23
C TYR A 398 -15.92 -9.75 -5.86
N LYS A 399 -15.88 -10.08 -7.16
CA LYS A 399 -17.03 -10.66 -7.89
C LYS A 399 -16.74 -12.02 -8.49
N GLY A 400 -15.50 -12.45 -8.55
CA GLY A 400 -15.13 -13.75 -9.09
C GLY A 400 -13.63 -13.94 -9.23
N LEU A 401 -13.18 -15.18 -9.05
CA LEU A 401 -11.86 -15.68 -9.43
C LEU A 401 -12.01 -17.02 -10.11
N ARG A 402 -11.24 -17.26 -11.17
CA ARG A 402 -11.12 -18.58 -11.78
C ARG A 402 -9.69 -18.85 -12.22
N PHE A 403 -9.23 -20.06 -11.93
CA PHE A 403 -7.98 -20.60 -12.42
C PHE A 403 -8.28 -21.61 -13.54
N ILE A 404 -7.68 -21.41 -14.71
CA ILE A 404 -7.81 -22.29 -15.86
C ILE A 404 -6.45 -22.94 -16.10
N THR A 405 -6.39 -24.28 -16.01
CA THR A 405 -5.16 -25.07 -16.10
C THR A 405 -5.21 -26.11 -17.21
N ASP A 406 -6.24 -26.08 -18.06
CA ASP A 406 -6.49 -27.02 -19.14
C ASP A 406 -6.36 -26.38 -20.54
N ASP A 407 -5.86 -25.14 -20.61
CA ASP A 407 -5.47 -24.51 -21.86
C ASP A 407 -4.15 -25.11 -22.38
N ALA A 408 -4.06 -25.38 -23.68
CA ALA A 408 -2.90 -26.04 -24.27
C ALA A 408 -1.71 -25.09 -24.52
N GLY A 409 -1.91 -23.77 -24.46
CA GLY A 409 -0.90 -22.75 -24.70
C GLY A 409 -0.29 -22.13 -23.44
N TYR A 410 -0.87 -22.40 -22.27
CA TYR A 410 -0.53 -21.73 -21.01
C TYR A 410 -0.57 -22.73 -19.86
N ASP A 411 0.35 -22.61 -18.90
CA ASP A 411 0.32 -23.43 -17.67
C ASP A 411 -0.83 -23.00 -16.74
N LEU A 412 -1.15 -21.70 -16.75
CA LEU A 412 -2.20 -21.11 -15.95
C LEU A 412 -2.77 -19.86 -16.62
N ILE A 413 -4.09 -19.74 -16.65
CA ILE A 413 -4.79 -18.48 -16.91
C ILE A 413 -5.58 -18.12 -15.65
N VAL A 414 -5.39 -16.89 -15.18
CA VAL A 414 -6.12 -16.33 -14.03
C VAL A 414 -7.15 -15.36 -14.56
N GLU A 415 -8.43 -15.63 -14.32
CA GLU A 415 -9.51 -14.69 -14.56
C GLU A 415 -9.99 -14.09 -13.24
N TYR A 416 -10.13 -12.76 -13.19
CA TYR A 416 -10.53 -12.06 -11.99
C TYR A 416 -11.58 -10.99 -12.33
N TRP A 417 -12.70 -11.02 -11.61
CA TRP A 417 -13.83 -10.11 -11.75
C TRP A 417 -13.95 -9.23 -10.52
N THR A 418 -14.02 -7.93 -10.74
CA THR A 418 -14.07 -6.95 -9.65
C THR A 418 -14.84 -5.70 -10.03
N THR A 419 -15.42 -5.03 -9.04
CA THR A 419 -15.91 -3.65 -9.21
C THR A 419 -14.84 -2.61 -8.90
N ASN A 420 -13.66 -3.01 -8.44
CA ASN A 420 -12.53 -2.11 -8.28
C ASN A 420 -11.79 -1.92 -9.61
N TRP A 421 -11.37 -0.70 -9.93
CA TRP A 421 -10.68 -0.37 -11.18
C TRP A 421 -9.64 0.72 -10.93
N ASN A 422 -8.75 0.93 -11.91
CA ASN A 422 -7.70 1.94 -11.89
C ASN A 422 -7.71 2.74 -13.18
N LEU A 423 -7.12 3.94 -13.16
CA LEU A 423 -7.03 4.83 -14.33
C LEU A 423 -6.22 4.21 -15.49
N ASP A 424 -5.25 3.35 -15.20
CA ASP A 424 -4.48 2.61 -16.19
C ASP A 424 -4.95 1.15 -16.27
N ALA A 425 -5.15 0.64 -17.48
CA ALA A 425 -5.54 -0.75 -17.74
C ALA A 425 -4.49 -1.74 -17.18
N GLU A 426 -3.22 -1.36 -17.21
CA GLU A 426 -2.09 -2.08 -16.61
C GLU A 426 -2.30 -2.36 -15.11
N TYR A 427 -2.87 -1.40 -14.39
CA TYR A 427 -3.18 -1.53 -12.96
C TYR A 427 -4.44 -2.35 -12.68
N CYS A 428 -5.29 -2.55 -13.68
CA CYS A 428 -6.49 -3.37 -13.59
C CYS A 428 -6.22 -4.88 -13.70
N VAL A 429 -4.98 -5.29 -14.03
CA VAL A 429 -4.59 -6.70 -14.11
C VAL A 429 -4.40 -7.30 -12.71
N ASN A 430 -5.23 -8.28 -12.36
CA ASN A 430 -5.04 -9.14 -11.19
C ASN A 430 -4.41 -10.46 -11.63
N HIS A 431 -3.16 -10.71 -11.22
CA HIS A 431 -2.36 -11.84 -11.70
C HIS A 431 -2.23 -12.99 -10.68
N MET A 432 -2.57 -12.77 -9.40
CA MET A 432 -2.56 -13.80 -8.34
C MET A 432 -1.22 -14.51 -8.09
N PHE A 433 -0.10 -13.91 -8.53
CA PHE A 433 1.23 -14.45 -8.24
C PHE A 433 1.46 -14.45 -6.71
N PRO A 434 2.03 -15.51 -6.12
CA PRO A 434 2.06 -15.76 -4.67
C PRO A 434 3.10 -14.92 -3.90
N THR A 435 3.17 -13.63 -4.23
CA THR A 435 3.97 -12.64 -3.52
C THR A 435 3.03 -11.65 -2.85
N TYR A 436 3.07 -11.67 -1.52
CA TYR A 436 2.26 -10.84 -0.65
C TYR A 436 2.90 -9.46 -0.50
N SER A 437 2.19 -8.53 0.15
CA SER A 437 2.67 -7.16 0.36
C SER A 437 4.01 -7.08 1.12
N GLN A 438 4.34 -8.09 1.93
CA GLN A 438 5.59 -8.16 2.72
C GLN A 438 6.53 -9.29 2.25
N GLY A 439 6.36 -9.82 1.03
CA GLY A 439 7.30 -10.76 0.40
C GLY A 439 6.69 -12.04 -0.16
N ALA A 440 7.53 -12.90 -0.72
CA ALA A 440 7.12 -14.18 -1.29
C ALA A 440 6.55 -15.10 -0.22
N GLY A 441 5.37 -15.69 -0.49
CA GLY A 441 4.66 -16.57 0.44
C GLY A 441 4.26 -17.86 -0.24
N MET A 442 5.23 -18.76 -0.38
CA MET A 442 5.02 -20.05 -1.03
C MET A 442 4.34 -21.02 -0.07
N TRP A 443 3.45 -21.87 -0.58
CA TRP A 443 2.54 -22.66 0.25
C TRP A 443 3.29 -23.52 1.27
N HIS A 444 4.45 -24.08 0.91
CA HIS A 444 5.24 -24.94 1.79
C HIS A 444 5.86 -24.19 2.96
N THR A 445 6.20 -22.92 2.77
CA THR A 445 6.70 -22.05 3.85
C THR A 445 5.55 -21.53 4.72
N LEU A 446 4.41 -21.21 4.11
CA LEU A 446 3.23 -20.70 4.79
C LEU A 446 2.56 -21.79 5.65
N ALA A 447 2.55 -23.04 5.19
CA ALA A 447 2.02 -24.16 5.95
C ALA A 447 2.65 -24.29 7.33
N LEU A 448 3.95 -24.03 7.46
CA LEU A 448 4.63 -24.05 8.77
C LEU A 448 4.07 -22.99 9.73
N ALA A 449 3.83 -21.78 9.24
CA ALA A 449 3.31 -20.69 10.05
C ALA A 449 1.81 -20.86 10.35
N ILE A 450 1.04 -21.44 9.43
CA ILE A 450 -0.36 -21.82 9.67
C ILE A 450 -0.46 -22.83 10.81
N LEU A 451 0.39 -23.87 10.80
CA LEU A 451 0.42 -24.87 11.87
C LEU A 451 0.90 -24.27 13.20
N GLY A 452 1.88 -23.37 13.17
CA GLY A 452 2.32 -22.65 14.37
C GLY A 452 1.25 -21.73 14.95
N GLU A 453 0.42 -21.12 14.10
CA GLU A 453 -0.69 -20.28 14.53
C GLU A 453 -1.88 -21.08 15.06
N ASP A 454 -2.22 -22.20 14.43
CA ASP A 454 -3.20 -23.16 14.95
C ASP A 454 -2.78 -23.72 16.32
N ALA A 455 -1.47 -23.96 16.51
CA ALA A 455 -0.91 -24.40 17.77
C ALA A 455 -0.85 -23.30 18.85
N GLY A 456 -1.09 -22.03 18.49
CA GLY A 456 -0.98 -20.89 19.40
C GLY A 456 0.48 -20.59 19.82
N GLU A 457 1.44 -20.90 18.96
CA GLU A 457 2.88 -20.69 19.20
C GLU A 457 3.39 -19.43 18.52
N CYS A 458 2.87 -19.13 17.33
CA CYS A 458 3.14 -17.88 16.63
C CYS A 458 1.86 -17.30 16.01
N ALA A 459 1.90 -16.08 15.50
CA ALA A 459 0.80 -15.50 14.74
C ALA A 459 1.32 -14.61 13.60
N PHE A 460 0.63 -14.62 12.46
CA PHE A 460 0.97 -13.77 11.34
C PHE A 460 0.87 -12.29 11.70
N GLY A 461 -0.22 -11.87 12.35
CA GLY A 461 -0.50 -10.47 12.67
C GLY A 461 0.05 -10.05 14.04
N GLN A 462 0.63 -8.84 14.11
CA GLN A 462 1.14 -8.26 15.35
C GLN A 462 0.07 -8.19 16.45
N ALA A 463 -1.18 -7.90 16.10
CA ALA A 463 -2.29 -7.78 17.07
C ALA A 463 -2.60 -9.09 17.80
N LYS A 464 -2.18 -10.25 17.26
CA LYS A 464 -2.31 -11.57 17.89
C LYS A 464 -1.03 -12.03 18.59
N ALA A 465 0.09 -11.37 18.34
CA ALA A 465 1.40 -11.76 18.84
C ALA A 465 1.65 -11.15 20.23
N GLU A 466 1.00 -11.73 21.24
CA GLU A 466 1.21 -11.39 22.67
C GLU A 466 1.86 -12.56 23.40
N ASP A 467 2.88 -12.30 24.22
CA ASP A 467 3.62 -13.32 24.99
C ASP A 467 2.68 -14.34 25.64
N PRO A 468 2.82 -15.66 25.35
CA PRO A 468 3.97 -16.32 24.69
C PRO A 468 3.89 -16.47 23.16
N ILE A 469 2.87 -15.93 22.50
CA ILE A 469 2.68 -16.06 21.04
C ILE A 469 3.67 -15.14 20.31
N VAL A 470 4.57 -15.72 19.54
CA VAL A 470 5.60 -14.97 18.81
C VAL A 470 5.02 -14.42 17.50
N TRP A 471 5.38 -13.18 17.14
CA TRP A 471 5.06 -12.67 15.82
C TRP A 471 5.88 -13.43 14.76
N THR A 472 5.21 -14.14 13.86
CA THR A 472 5.84 -15.02 12.87
C THR A 472 7.02 -14.34 12.19
N ASN A 473 8.19 -14.98 12.24
CA ASN A 473 9.43 -14.46 11.66
C ASN A 473 10.25 -15.59 11.04
N TYR A 474 10.40 -15.59 9.72
CA TYR A 474 11.10 -16.65 8.98
C TYR A 474 12.62 -16.58 9.09
N ILE A 475 13.18 -15.44 9.52
CA ILE A 475 14.63 -15.23 9.61
C ILE A 475 15.11 -14.88 11.03
N GLY A 476 14.21 -14.82 12.00
CA GLY A 476 14.49 -14.48 13.40
C GLY A 476 13.98 -15.53 14.38
N GLU A 477 13.55 -15.09 15.57
CA GLU A 477 13.14 -15.96 16.69
C GLU A 477 12.03 -16.97 16.32
N GLY A 478 11.09 -16.59 15.45
CA GLY A 478 10.03 -17.47 14.97
C GLY A 478 10.53 -18.69 14.20
N LYS A 479 11.76 -18.68 13.65
CA LYS A 479 12.30 -19.78 12.85
C LYS A 479 12.35 -21.11 13.59
N ASP A 480 12.69 -21.07 14.88
CA ASP A 480 12.81 -22.29 15.69
C ASP A 480 11.44 -22.93 15.95
N ILE A 481 10.38 -22.11 16.09
CA ILE A 481 8.99 -22.58 16.18
C ILE A 481 8.59 -23.25 14.87
N LEU A 482 8.79 -22.57 13.73
CA LEU A 482 8.45 -23.09 12.40
C LEU A 482 9.17 -24.41 12.09
N ALA A 483 10.41 -24.57 12.54
CA ALA A 483 11.18 -25.80 12.36
C ALA A 483 10.53 -27.03 13.02
N THR A 484 9.78 -26.85 14.11
CA THR A 484 9.09 -27.96 14.80
C THR A 484 7.94 -28.55 13.97
N HIS A 485 7.36 -27.75 13.07
CA HIS A 485 6.23 -28.14 12.20
C HIS A 485 6.67 -28.79 10.88
N MET A 486 7.96 -28.78 10.56
CA MET A 486 8.47 -29.34 9.29
C MET A 486 8.09 -30.80 9.06
N ALA A 487 8.12 -31.62 10.13
CA ALA A 487 7.78 -33.03 10.00
C ALA A 487 6.31 -33.26 9.60
N ALA A 488 5.41 -32.36 10.00
CA ALA A 488 3.99 -32.43 9.63
C ALA A 488 3.75 -31.97 8.19
N VAL A 489 4.48 -30.98 7.70
CA VAL A 489 4.37 -30.48 6.31
C VAL A 489 4.96 -31.47 5.29
N ILE A 490 6.00 -32.22 5.68
CA ILE A 490 6.65 -33.20 4.80
C ILE A 490 5.82 -34.51 4.67
N ALA A 491 5.05 -34.84 5.71
CA ALA A 491 4.28 -36.09 5.79
C ALA A 491 2.98 -36.02 4.98
#